data_AF-A0A923SL47-F1
#
_entry.id   AF-A0A923SL47-F1
#
_cell.length_a   1.000
_cell.length_b   1.000
_cell.length_c   1.000
_cell.angle_alpha   90.00
_cell.angle_beta   90.00
_cell.angle_gamma   90.00
#
_symmetry.space_group_name_H-M   'P 1'
#
loop_
_entity.id
_entity.type
_entity.pdbx_description
1 polymer ?
#
loop_
_entity_poly.entity_id
_entity_poly.type
_entity_poly.pdbx_seq_one_letter_code
_entity_poly.pdbx_strand_id
1 'polypeptide(L)'
;MKRVSALICLMIMAVSILAPSCFAAKETANTQKGANFKIEKTTPENNAKNVSVENLSVKIYFDTEMLPKDKASREANAKQFKLTDKKGKKIPIKVYYSHKEEGLVMVVSDTVKKDIQIEGDTEYDLTIGKNLTSTDGTKMGVSHKLHFKTLDQKGSTRIYMIMMVVMIVGMIFFSSRSAKKAMEKEKEEKGKSETVNPYKEAKRTGKSVEEIVEKDKKRKAKQAEAEEKRRAEEKKIQEEVAEKLRKESNKRVSKARPISAAGSTYKVEVKKTANPSGGNNKKGNTNPKNQTGKQKNSKNKKKK
;
A
#
# COMPACT_ATOMS: atom_id res chain seq x y z
N MET A 1 29.57 6.66 -21.88
CA MET A 1 28.30 7.04 -21.22
C MET A 1 27.19 7.48 -22.19
N LYS A 2 27.44 8.30 -23.23
CA LYS A 2 26.38 8.80 -24.15
C LYS A 2 25.65 7.73 -24.98
N ARG A 3 26.33 6.61 -25.33
CA ARG A 3 25.72 5.51 -26.10
C ARG A 3 24.91 4.53 -25.24
N VAL A 4 25.25 4.43 -23.95
CA VAL A 4 24.56 3.55 -23.00
C VAL A 4 23.22 4.16 -22.59
N SER A 5 23.14 5.49 -22.41
CA SER A 5 21.85 6.14 -22.11
C SER A 5 20.89 6.11 -23.30
N ALA A 6 21.40 6.20 -24.54
CA ALA A 6 20.59 6.06 -25.75
C ALA A 6 20.02 4.64 -25.92
N LEU A 7 20.83 3.61 -25.65
CA LEU A 7 20.39 2.21 -25.66
C LEU A 7 19.32 1.92 -24.61
N ILE A 8 19.45 2.48 -23.41
CA ILE A 8 18.44 2.32 -22.34
C ILE A 8 17.14 3.03 -22.72
N CYS A 9 17.20 4.21 -23.33
CA CYS A 9 16.02 4.95 -23.78
C CYS A 9 15.30 4.22 -24.93
N LEU A 10 16.05 3.60 -25.84
CA LEU A 10 15.50 2.84 -26.96
C LEU A 10 14.85 1.53 -26.49
N MET A 11 15.42 0.86 -25.49
CA MET A 11 14.80 -0.30 -24.83
C MET A 11 13.49 0.06 -24.11
N ILE A 12 13.41 1.23 -23.48
CA ILE A 12 12.18 1.70 -22.81
C ILE A 12 11.08 2.05 -23.83
N MET A 13 11.44 2.61 -24.99
CA MET A 13 10.49 2.84 -26.09
C MET A 13 10.03 1.54 -26.76
N ALA A 14 10.89 0.52 -26.89
CA ALA A 14 10.51 -0.76 -27.45
C ALA A 14 9.51 -1.53 -26.57
N VAL A 15 9.65 -1.45 -25.24
CA VAL A 15 8.74 -2.10 -24.28
C VAL A 15 7.37 -1.42 -24.22
N SER A 16 7.27 -0.13 -24.54
CA SER A 16 5.99 0.59 -24.56
C SER A 16 5.16 0.35 -25.83
N ILE A 17 5.77 -0.10 -26.92
CA ILE A 17 5.06 -0.45 -28.18
C ILE A 17 4.60 -1.92 -28.19
N LEU A 18 5.19 -2.76 -27.33
CA LEU A 18 4.88 -4.20 -27.21
C LEU A 18 3.92 -4.55 -26.07
N ALA A 19 3.25 -3.57 -25.47
CA ALA A 19 2.08 -3.85 -24.64
C ALA A 19 0.92 -4.21 -25.58
N PRO A 20 0.51 -5.49 -25.71
CA PRO A 20 -0.71 -5.78 -26.45
C PRO A 20 -1.84 -5.04 -25.72
N SER A 21 -2.51 -4.15 -26.45
CA SER A 21 -3.86 -3.71 -26.14
C SER A 21 -4.76 -4.94 -26.18
N CYS A 22 -4.73 -5.75 -25.13
CA CYS A 22 -5.74 -6.76 -24.82
C CYS A 22 -7.01 -6.02 -24.35
N PHE A 23 -7.67 -5.35 -25.28
CA PHE A 23 -9.03 -4.86 -25.17
C PHE A 23 -9.69 -5.07 -26.53
N ALA A 24 -10.18 -6.30 -26.74
CA ALA A 24 -11.25 -6.71 -27.66
C ALA A 24 -11.17 -8.22 -27.87
N ALA A 25 -11.36 -9.01 -26.81
CA ALA A 25 -11.70 -10.41 -27.00
C ALA A 25 -13.19 -10.47 -27.33
N LYS A 26 -13.49 -10.61 -28.62
CA LYS A 26 -14.81 -10.92 -29.17
C LYS A 26 -15.45 -12.05 -28.34
N GLU A 27 -16.68 -11.82 -27.87
CA GLU A 27 -17.46 -12.77 -27.06
C GLU A 27 -17.39 -14.18 -27.67
N THR A 28 -16.63 -15.05 -27.01
CA THR A 28 -16.75 -16.48 -27.22
C THR A 28 -17.99 -16.91 -26.45
N ALA A 29 -19.14 -16.85 -27.12
CA ALA A 29 -20.35 -17.53 -26.68
C ALA A 29 -19.96 -18.98 -26.38
N ASN A 30 -19.92 -19.31 -25.09
CA ASN A 30 -19.50 -20.61 -24.55
C ASN A 30 -20.62 -21.62 -24.82
N THR A 31 -20.86 -21.93 -26.10
CA THR A 31 -21.83 -22.94 -26.50
C THR A 31 -21.23 -24.31 -26.18
N GLN A 32 -21.50 -24.80 -24.97
CA GLN A 32 -21.31 -26.20 -24.66
C GLN A 32 -22.34 -27.01 -25.45
N LYS A 33 -21.86 -27.96 -26.26
CA LYS A 33 -22.68 -28.86 -27.06
C LYS A 33 -23.60 -29.67 -26.12
N GLY A 34 -24.92 -29.52 -26.24
CA GLY A 34 -25.91 -30.22 -25.41
C GLY A 34 -26.52 -29.40 -24.26
N ALA A 35 -26.24 -28.09 -24.15
CA ALA A 35 -26.94 -27.20 -23.24
C ALA A 35 -28.33 -26.85 -23.78
N ASN A 36 -29.38 -26.91 -22.95
CA ASN A 36 -30.74 -26.51 -23.35
C ASN A 36 -30.93 -24.98 -23.35
N PHE A 37 -30.13 -24.28 -22.54
CA PHE A 37 -30.02 -22.83 -22.49
C PHE A 37 -28.59 -22.48 -22.05
N LYS A 38 -28.12 -21.27 -22.35
CA LYS A 38 -26.71 -20.89 -22.31
C LYS A 38 -26.46 -19.68 -21.42
N ILE A 39 -25.19 -19.50 -21.08
CA ILE A 39 -24.70 -18.28 -20.45
C ILE A 39 -24.23 -17.35 -21.58
N GLU A 40 -24.86 -16.19 -21.69
CA GLU A 40 -24.47 -15.15 -22.64
C GLU A 40 -23.24 -14.41 -22.15
N LYS A 41 -23.28 -13.97 -20.88
CA LYS A 41 -22.25 -13.11 -20.30
C LYS A 41 -22.07 -13.36 -18.82
N THR A 42 -20.84 -13.19 -18.35
CA THR A 42 -20.55 -13.17 -16.91
C THR A 42 -19.76 -11.91 -16.54
N THR A 43 -19.95 -11.45 -15.31
CA THR A 43 -19.11 -10.42 -14.70
C THR A 43 -18.77 -10.86 -13.29
N PRO A 44 -17.50 -11.20 -12.99
CA PRO A 44 -16.34 -11.19 -13.88
C PRO A 44 -16.43 -12.19 -15.06
N GLU A 45 -15.69 -11.91 -16.13
CA GLU A 45 -15.51 -12.83 -17.27
C GLU A 45 -14.72 -14.09 -16.87
N ASN A 46 -14.79 -15.13 -17.70
CA ASN A 46 -14.02 -16.34 -17.46
C ASN A 46 -12.52 -16.08 -17.60
N ASN A 47 -11.74 -16.54 -16.61
CA ASN A 47 -10.33 -16.27 -16.41
C ASN A 47 -9.99 -14.79 -16.15
N ALA A 48 -10.96 -13.98 -15.72
CA ALA A 48 -10.70 -12.61 -15.33
C ALA A 48 -9.67 -12.54 -14.20
N LYS A 49 -8.81 -11.52 -14.27
CA LYS A 49 -7.82 -11.21 -13.24
C LYS A 49 -8.19 -9.90 -12.56
N ASN A 50 -7.64 -9.66 -11.38
CA ASN A 50 -7.84 -8.42 -10.62
C ASN A 50 -9.31 -8.16 -10.23
N VAL A 51 -10.07 -9.22 -9.97
CA VAL A 51 -11.45 -9.09 -9.49
C VAL A 51 -11.45 -8.49 -8.09
N SER A 52 -12.31 -7.50 -7.85
CA SER A 52 -12.47 -6.87 -6.53
C SER A 52 -12.85 -7.91 -5.46
N VAL A 53 -12.15 -7.85 -4.33
CA VAL A 53 -12.42 -8.70 -3.17
C VAL A 53 -13.61 -8.21 -2.33
N GLU A 54 -13.87 -6.90 -2.35
CA GLU A 54 -14.97 -6.29 -1.60
C GLU A 54 -16.30 -6.66 -2.25
N ASN A 55 -17.19 -7.29 -1.47
CA ASN A 55 -18.51 -7.75 -1.90
C ASN A 55 -18.48 -8.59 -3.19
N LEU A 56 -17.56 -9.56 -3.25
CA LEU A 56 -17.41 -10.44 -4.41
C LEU A 56 -18.77 -11.02 -4.84
N SER A 57 -19.20 -10.61 -6.03
CA SER A 57 -20.42 -11.04 -6.69
C SER A 57 -20.13 -11.43 -8.14
N VAL A 58 -20.74 -12.52 -8.59
CA VAL A 58 -20.72 -12.94 -9.98
C VAL A 58 -22.10 -12.70 -10.58
N LYS A 59 -22.17 -11.81 -11.56
CA LYS A 59 -23.36 -11.62 -12.39
C LYS A 59 -23.29 -12.58 -13.57
N ILE A 60 -24.40 -13.25 -13.87
CA ILE A 60 -24.52 -14.23 -14.93
C ILE A 60 -25.78 -13.89 -15.71
N TYR A 61 -25.62 -13.63 -16.99
CA TYR A 61 -26.70 -13.42 -17.94
C TYR A 61 -26.93 -14.72 -18.70
N PHE A 62 -28.15 -15.23 -18.60
CA PHE A 62 -28.60 -16.39 -19.37
C PHE A 62 -29.46 -15.93 -20.56
N ASP A 63 -29.48 -16.73 -21.62
CA ASP A 63 -30.32 -16.51 -22.82
C ASP A 63 -31.81 -16.81 -22.60
N THR A 64 -32.20 -17.15 -21.36
CA THR A 64 -33.56 -17.51 -20.97
C THR A 64 -33.94 -16.83 -19.67
N GLU A 65 -35.24 -16.68 -19.42
CA GLU A 65 -35.74 -16.06 -18.20
C GLU A 65 -35.32 -16.88 -16.96
N MET A 66 -34.82 -16.16 -15.95
CA MET A 66 -34.31 -16.72 -14.70
C MET A 66 -34.99 -16.05 -13.51
N LEU A 67 -36.26 -16.33 -13.32
CA LEU A 67 -37.06 -15.79 -12.22
C LEU A 67 -38.01 -16.84 -11.63
N PRO A 68 -37.49 -17.78 -10.80
CA PRO A 68 -38.32 -18.80 -10.18
C PRO A 68 -39.37 -18.15 -9.26
N LYS A 69 -40.64 -18.47 -9.48
CA LYS A 69 -41.77 -17.95 -8.69
C LYS A 69 -41.79 -18.54 -7.28
N ASP A 70 -41.52 -19.83 -7.16
CA ASP A 70 -41.61 -20.57 -5.89
C ASP A 70 -40.30 -20.61 -5.10
N LYS A 71 -40.42 -20.58 -3.78
CA LYS A 71 -39.28 -20.66 -2.85
C LYS A 71 -38.50 -21.97 -3.00
N ALA A 72 -39.19 -23.10 -3.20
CA ALA A 72 -38.57 -24.41 -3.36
C ALA A 72 -37.64 -24.45 -4.59
N SER A 73 -38.06 -23.87 -5.71
CA SER A 73 -37.26 -23.79 -6.95
C SER A 73 -36.03 -22.91 -6.75
N ARG A 74 -36.16 -21.79 -6.00
CA ARG A 74 -35.01 -20.95 -5.63
C ARG A 74 -34.00 -21.69 -4.76
N GLU A 75 -34.47 -22.46 -3.78
CA GLU A 75 -33.60 -23.28 -2.92
C GLU A 75 -32.92 -24.42 -3.68
N ALA A 76 -33.63 -25.07 -4.61
CA ALA A 76 -33.08 -26.11 -5.47
C ALA A 76 -31.99 -25.54 -6.40
N ASN A 77 -32.27 -24.39 -7.03
CA ASN A 77 -31.32 -23.69 -7.88
C ASN A 77 -30.10 -23.19 -7.10
N ALA A 78 -30.27 -22.66 -5.88
CA ALA A 78 -29.15 -22.20 -5.06
C ALA A 78 -28.11 -23.32 -4.79
N LYS A 79 -28.56 -24.58 -4.68
CA LYS A 79 -27.67 -25.75 -4.50
C LYS A 79 -26.85 -26.09 -5.76
N GLN A 80 -27.25 -25.59 -6.93
CA GLN A 80 -26.53 -25.78 -8.19
C GLN A 80 -25.33 -24.84 -8.32
N PHE A 81 -25.25 -23.78 -7.52
CA PHE A 81 -24.12 -22.88 -7.49
C PHE A 81 -23.15 -23.27 -6.38
N LYS A 82 -21.86 -23.36 -6.71
CA LYS A 82 -20.80 -23.62 -5.74
C LYS A 82 -19.62 -22.72 -6.04
N LEU A 83 -19.28 -21.85 -5.09
CA LEU A 83 -18.07 -21.05 -5.14
C LEU A 83 -17.00 -21.72 -4.27
N THR A 84 -15.84 -22.00 -4.85
CA THR A 84 -14.70 -22.64 -4.17
C THR A 84 -13.41 -21.87 -4.41
N ASP A 85 -12.53 -21.85 -3.43
CA ASP A 85 -11.16 -21.39 -3.61
C ASP A 85 -10.29 -22.46 -4.31
N LYS A 86 -9.04 -22.09 -4.65
CA LYS A 86 -8.02 -22.99 -5.19
C LYS A 86 -7.77 -24.25 -4.34
N LYS A 87 -8.01 -24.18 -3.03
CA LYS A 87 -7.84 -25.30 -2.08
C LYS A 87 -9.10 -26.18 -1.99
N GLY A 88 -10.16 -25.86 -2.73
CA GLY A 88 -11.45 -26.55 -2.67
C GLY A 88 -12.32 -26.16 -1.47
N LYS A 89 -11.93 -25.13 -0.69
CA LYS A 89 -12.74 -24.61 0.41
C LYS A 89 -13.98 -23.94 -0.15
N LYS A 90 -15.15 -24.39 0.32
CA LYS A 90 -16.44 -23.84 -0.08
C LYS A 90 -16.66 -22.47 0.54
N ILE A 91 -17.01 -21.49 -0.30
CA ILE A 91 -17.39 -20.16 0.12
C ILE A 91 -18.92 -20.12 0.21
N PRO A 92 -19.48 -19.62 1.32
CA PRO A 92 -20.92 -19.40 1.45
C PRO A 92 -21.40 -18.41 0.39
N ILE A 93 -22.55 -18.68 -0.22
CA ILE A 93 -23.12 -17.83 -1.27
C ILE A 93 -24.62 -17.58 -1.02
N LYS A 94 -25.11 -16.49 -1.59
CA LYS A 94 -26.52 -16.16 -1.77
C LYS A 94 -26.77 -15.91 -3.26
N VAL A 95 -27.88 -16.43 -3.76
CA VAL A 95 -28.28 -16.27 -5.16
C VAL A 95 -29.46 -15.32 -5.22
N TYR A 96 -29.34 -14.28 -6.05
CA TYR A 96 -30.37 -13.29 -6.31
C TYR A 96 -30.78 -13.34 -7.77
N TYR A 97 -32.06 -13.09 -8.01
CA TYR A 97 -32.67 -13.04 -9.33
C TYR A 97 -33.10 -11.60 -9.59
N SER A 98 -32.87 -11.10 -10.80
CA SER A 98 -33.28 -9.75 -11.17
C SER A 98 -34.75 -9.73 -11.58
N HIS A 99 -35.50 -8.73 -11.10
CA HIS A 99 -36.86 -8.43 -11.58
C HIS A 99 -36.88 -7.42 -12.72
N LYS A 100 -35.72 -6.81 -13.03
CA LYS A 100 -35.61 -5.73 -14.03
C LYS A 100 -34.92 -6.18 -15.31
N GLU A 101 -33.98 -7.10 -15.19
CA GLU A 101 -33.16 -7.62 -16.29
C GLU A 101 -33.49 -9.10 -16.42
N GLU A 102 -34.11 -9.48 -17.53
CA GLU A 102 -34.44 -10.87 -17.82
C GLU A 102 -33.15 -11.70 -17.93
N GLY A 103 -33.19 -12.93 -17.42
CA GLY A 103 -32.05 -13.85 -17.44
C GLY A 103 -30.88 -13.49 -16.51
N LEU A 104 -30.92 -12.37 -15.79
CA LEU A 104 -29.85 -11.99 -14.84
C LEU A 104 -29.98 -12.72 -13.50
N VAL A 105 -28.95 -13.49 -13.18
CA VAL A 105 -28.71 -14.11 -11.86
C VAL A 105 -27.44 -13.55 -11.25
N MET A 106 -27.49 -13.16 -9.98
CA MET A 106 -26.33 -12.68 -9.23
C MET A 106 -26.01 -13.62 -8.07
N VAL A 107 -24.80 -14.17 -8.07
CA VAL A 107 -24.27 -15.03 -7.01
C VAL A 107 -23.31 -14.20 -6.15
N VAL A 108 -23.69 -13.94 -4.91
CA VAL A 108 -22.95 -13.08 -3.98
C VAL A 108 -22.35 -13.93 -2.88
N SER A 109 -21.08 -13.68 -2.52
CA SER A 109 -20.46 -14.31 -1.36
C SER A 109 -21.11 -13.84 -0.05
N ASP A 110 -21.48 -14.78 0.82
CA ASP A 110 -22.07 -14.50 2.14
C ASP A 110 -21.02 -14.60 3.24
N THR A 111 -20.18 -13.58 3.34
CA THR A 111 -19.07 -13.50 4.31
C THR A 111 -19.46 -12.85 5.64
N VAL A 112 -20.68 -12.32 5.77
CA VAL A 112 -21.14 -11.60 6.96
C VAL A 112 -21.36 -12.53 8.17
N LYS A 113 -21.77 -13.77 7.92
CA LYS A 113 -22.19 -14.71 8.98
C LYS A 113 -21.13 -15.75 9.37
N LYS A 114 -20.00 -15.79 8.67
CA LYS A 114 -18.99 -16.85 8.82
C LYS A 114 -17.60 -16.22 8.83
N ASP A 115 -16.66 -16.81 9.57
CA ASP A 115 -15.25 -16.40 9.64
C ASP A 115 -14.47 -16.64 8.33
N ILE A 116 -15.18 -16.68 7.20
CA ILE A 116 -14.63 -16.91 5.86
C ILE A 116 -14.61 -15.56 5.16
N GLN A 117 -13.42 -15.00 5.03
CA GLN A 117 -13.17 -13.80 4.23
C GLN A 117 -12.72 -14.20 2.82
N ILE A 118 -13.08 -13.39 1.83
CA ILE A 118 -12.51 -13.49 0.49
C ILE A 118 -11.08 -12.95 0.56
N GLU A 119 -10.13 -13.75 0.11
CA GLU A 119 -8.71 -13.39 0.10
C GLU A 119 -8.35 -12.71 -1.24
N GLY A 120 -7.46 -11.72 -1.15
CA GLY A 120 -6.81 -11.15 -2.32
C GLY A 120 -5.81 -12.11 -2.94
N ASP A 121 -5.40 -11.84 -4.18
CA ASP A 121 -4.45 -12.67 -4.96
C ASP A 121 -4.83 -14.17 -5.02
N THR A 122 -6.13 -14.48 -4.93
CA THR A 122 -6.61 -15.86 -4.80
C THR A 122 -7.48 -16.24 -5.99
N GLU A 123 -7.28 -17.45 -6.47
CA GLU A 123 -8.08 -18.06 -7.54
C GLU A 123 -9.35 -18.69 -6.98
N TYR A 124 -10.46 -18.44 -7.66
CA TYR A 124 -11.78 -18.93 -7.31
C TYR A 124 -12.47 -19.54 -8.53
N ASP A 125 -13.26 -20.56 -8.24
CA ASP A 125 -14.07 -21.27 -9.21
C ASP A 125 -15.55 -21.19 -8.81
N LEU A 126 -16.38 -20.65 -9.68
CA LEU A 126 -17.83 -20.78 -9.60
C LEU A 126 -18.29 -21.93 -10.50
N THR A 127 -18.83 -22.97 -9.89
CA THR A 127 -19.45 -24.10 -10.60
C THR A 127 -20.96 -23.91 -10.65
N ILE A 128 -21.52 -24.08 -11.85
CA ILE A 128 -22.95 -24.05 -12.15
C ILE A 128 -23.36 -25.46 -12.56
N GLY A 129 -24.27 -26.07 -11.79
CA GLY A 129 -24.72 -27.44 -11.98
C GLY A 129 -25.68 -27.60 -13.15
N LYS A 130 -25.60 -28.77 -13.81
CA LYS A 130 -26.46 -29.16 -14.93
C LYS A 130 -27.97 -29.18 -14.63
N ASN A 131 -28.34 -29.27 -13.36
CA ASN A 131 -29.74 -29.33 -12.92
C ASN A 131 -30.29 -27.93 -12.61
N LEU A 132 -29.59 -26.84 -12.97
CA LEU A 132 -30.14 -25.50 -12.88
C LEU A 132 -31.38 -25.40 -13.76
N THR A 133 -32.50 -24.93 -13.20
CA THR A 133 -33.77 -24.79 -13.90
C THR A 133 -34.12 -23.32 -14.16
N SER A 134 -34.53 -23.01 -15.40
CA SER A 134 -35.07 -21.70 -15.80
C SER A 134 -36.49 -21.47 -15.27
N THR A 135 -37.08 -20.30 -15.53
CA THR A 135 -38.47 -19.98 -15.13
C THR A 135 -39.48 -21.01 -15.65
N ASP A 136 -39.29 -21.49 -16.88
CA ASP A 136 -40.19 -22.44 -17.54
C ASP A 136 -39.98 -23.90 -17.10
N GLY A 137 -39.04 -24.15 -16.17
CA GLY A 137 -38.72 -25.49 -15.68
C GLY A 137 -37.71 -26.27 -16.53
N THR A 138 -37.24 -25.69 -17.64
CA THR A 138 -36.18 -26.27 -18.48
C THR A 138 -34.88 -26.39 -17.68
N LYS A 139 -34.22 -27.55 -17.73
CA LYS A 139 -32.91 -27.78 -17.06
C LYS A 139 -31.76 -27.43 -17.99
N MET A 140 -30.66 -26.90 -17.45
CA MET A 140 -29.49 -26.48 -18.23
C MET A 140 -28.85 -27.63 -19.03
N GLY A 141 -28.84 -28.84 -18.47
CA GLY A 141 -28.35 -30.05 -19.12
C GLY A 141 -26.84 -30.27 -18.99
N VAL A 142 -26.05 -29.20 -18.89
CA VAL A 142 -24.59 -29.24 -18.79
C VAL A 142 -24.06 -28.43 -17.61
N SER A 143 -22.90 -28.82 -17.08
CA SER A 143 -22.24 -28.08 -15.98
C SER A 143 -21.22 -27.09 -16.52
N HIS A 144 -21.28 -25.85 -16.04
CA HIS A 144 -20.30 -24.82 -16.37
C HIS A 144 -19.41 -24.49 -15.18
N LYS A 145 -18.16 -24.16 -15.48
CA LYS A 145 -17.19 -23.72 -14.48
C LYS A 145 -16.60 -22.39 -14.94
N LEU A 146 -16.75 -21.37 -14.10
CA LEU A 146 -16.21 -20.04 -14.28
C LEU A 146 -15.02 -19.87 -13.34
N HIS A 147 -13.85 -19.55 -13.90
CA HIS A 147 -12.64 -19.30 -13.15
C HIS A 147 -12.36 -17.79 -13.08
N PHE A 148 -11.89 -17.28 -11.95
CA PHE A 148 -11.41 -15.90 -11.85
C PHE A 148 -10.41 -15.73 -10.69
N LYS A 149 -9.58 -14.69 -10.77
CA LYS A 149 -8.56 -14.36 -9.77
C LYS A 149 -8.80 -12.99 -9.17
N THR A 150 -8.79 -12.90 -7.84
CA THR A 150 -8.97 -11.64 -7.11
C THR A 150 -7.72 -10.75 -7.15
N LEU A 151 -7.93 -9.45 -6.96
CA LEU A 151 -6.88 -8.43 -6.93
C LEU A 151 -5.93 -8.65 -5.74
N ASP A 152 -4.63 -8.49 -5.99
CA ASP A 152 -3.61 -8.48 -4.95
C ASP A 152 -3.52 -7.11 -4.25
N GLN A 153 -4.46 -6.85 -3.34
CA GLN A 153 -4.45 -5.61 -2.56
C GLN A 153 -3.18 -5.48 -1.69
N LYS A 154 -2.65 -6.58 -1.16
CA LYS A 154 -1.50 -6.56 -0.25
C LYS A 154 -0.21 -6.23 -0.98
N GLY A 155 0.03 -6.88 -2.12
CA GLY A 155 1.18 -6.59 -2.99
C GLY A 155 1.12 -5.19 -3.55
N SER A 156 -0.04 -4.75 -4.08
CA SER A 156 -0.21 -3.37 -4.57
C SER A 156 0.06 -2.34 -3.48
N THR A 157 -0.52 -2.51 -2.28
CA THR A 157 -0.29 -1.58 -1.15
C THR A 157 1.19 -1.53 -0.75
N ARG A 158 1.87 -2.68 -0.73
CA ARG A 158 3.31 -2.76 -0.43
C ARG A 158 4.13 -2.00 -1.46
N ILE A 159 3.81 -2.13 -2.75
CA ILE A 159 4.51 -1.41 -3.83
C ILE A 159 4.31 0.10 -3.69
N TYR A 160 3.08 0.55 -3.43
CA TYR A 160 2.81 1.97 -3.19
C TYR A 160 3.53 2.51 -1.95
N MET A 161 3.59 1.74 -0.87
CA MET A 161 4.34 2.11 0.34
C MET A 161 5.84 2.24 0.05
N ILE A 162 6.42 1.34 -0.74
CA ILE A 162 7.84 1.43 -1.15
C ILE A 162 8.07 2.68 -2.00
N MET A 163 7.22 2.95 -2.99
CA MET A 163 7.29 4.16 -3.82
C MET A 163 7.20 5.44 -2.97
N MET A 164 6.29 5.47 -1.99
CA MET A 164 6.15 6.59 -1.05
C MET A 164 7.44 6.81 -0.24
N VAL A 165 8.05 5.75 0.30
CA VAL A 165 9.31 5.83 1.05
C VAL A 165 10.44 6.35 0.15
N VAL A 166 10.55 5.85 -1.08
CA VAL A 166 11.57 6.32 -2.05
C VAL A 166 11.37 7.81 -2.37
N MET A 167 10.13 8.26 -2.55
CA MET A 167 9.81 9.67 -2.81
C MET A 167 10.15 10.57 -1.60
N ILE A 168 9.85 10.12 -0.38
CA ILE A 168 10.21 10.85 0.85
C ILE A 168 11.73 10.94 1.00
N VAL A 169 12.46 9.82 0.84
CA VAL A 169 13.93 9.82 0.92
C VAL A 169 14.53 10.68 -0.19
N GLY A 170 13.98 10.61 -1.41
CA GLY A 170 14.35 11.45 -2.54
C GLY A 170 14.13 12.93 -2.27
N MET A 171 12.99 13.32 -1.69
CA MET A 171 12.70 14.69 -1.28
C MET A 171 13.63 15.14 -0.15
N ILE A 172 13.93 14.31 0.85
CA ILE A 172 14.87 14.67 1.93
C ILE A 172 16.29 14.83 1.37
N PHE A 173 16.74 13.96 0.47
CA PHE A 173 18.06 14.06 -0.15
C PHE A 173 18.15 15.26 -1.10
N PHE A 174 17.13 15.47 -1.94
CA PHE A 174 17.10 16.60 -2.86
C PHE A 174 16.91 17.92 -2.11
N SER A 175 16.01 18.00 -1.12
CA SER A 175 15.81 19.15 -0.23
C SER A 175 17.02 19.45 0.62
N SER A 176 17.71 18.44 1.18
CA SER A 176 18.96 18.69 1.91
C SER A 176 20.09 19.15 0.99
N ARG A 177 20.14 18.69 -0.27
CA ARG A 177 21.12 19.16 -1.26
C ARG A 177 20.77 20.52 -1.84
N SER A 178 19.49 20.83 -2.04
CA SER A 178 19.03 22.15 -2.50
C SER A 178 19.02 23.17 -1.36
N ALA A 179 18.77 22.77 -0.10
CA ALA A 179 19.00 23.59 1.08
C ALA A 179 20.49 23.81 1.33
N LYS A 180 21.35 22.79 1.20
CA LYS A 180 22.81 22.99 1.25
C LYS A 180 23.30 23.89 0.12
N LYS A 181 22.81 23.71 -1.11
CA LYS A 181 23.14 24.60 -2.24
C LYS A 181 22.52 25.99 -2.12
N ALA A 182 21.33 26.14 -1.55
CA ALA A 182 20.70 27.44 -1.30
C ALA A 182 21.35 28.15 -0.12
N MET A 183 21.84 27.42 0.88
CA MET A 183 22.56 27.92 2.04
C MET A 183 24.05 28.18 1.71
N GLU A 184 24.65 27.44 0.78
CA GLU A 184 25.95 27.74 0.17
C GLU A 184 25.85 28.93 -0.78
N LYS A 185 24.81 28.99 -1.63
CA LYS A 185 24.52 30.19 -2.43
C LYS A 185 24.19 31.39 -1.56
N GLU A 186 23.41 31.25 -0.48
CA GLU A 186 23.21 32.31 0.51
C GLU A 186 24.51 32.63 1.27
N LYS A 187 25.45 31.70 1.46
CA LYS A 187 26.73 31.99 2.14
C LYS A 187 27.75 32.61 1.19
N GLU A 188 27.74 32.26 -0.09
CA GLU A 188 28.52 32.92 -1.15
C GLU A 188 27.92 34.30 -1.49
N GLU A 189 26.59 34.42 -1.53
CA GLU A 189 25.87 35.69 -1.65
C GLU A 189 26.04 36.52 -0.36
N LYS A 190 25.83 36.01 0.86
CA LYS A 190 26.14 36.75 2.12
C LYS A 190 27.63 37.01 2.31
N GLY A 191 28.50 36.28 1.63
CA GLY A 191 29.92 36.57 1.51
C GLY A 191 30.21 37.78 0.60
N LYS A 192 29.24 38.23 -0.22
CA LYS A 192 29.38 39.34 -1.19
C LYS A 192 28.21 40.36 -1.28
N SER A 193 27.05 40.18 -0.65
CA SER A 193 25.86 41.09 -0.61
C SER A 193 24.69 40.36 0.10
N GLU A 194 24.08 40.82 1.20
CA GLU A 194 23.42 42.10 1.42
C GLU A 194 23.60 42.52 2.88
N THR A 195 24.63 43.31 3.15
CA THR A 195 24.52 44.31 4.21
C THR A 195 23.74 45.44 3.58
N VAL A 196 22.42 45.54 3.86
CA VAL A 196 21.60 46.67 3.43
C VAL A 196 22.31 47.92 3.94
N ASN A 197 22.91 48.69 3.03
CA ASN A 197 23.46 49.99 3.38
C ASN A 197 22.26 50.93 3.48
N PRO A 198 21.77 51.23 4.70
CA PRO A 198 20.43 51.76 4.89
C PRO A 198 20.23 53.13 4.24
N TYR A 199 21.32 53.90 4.17
CA TYR A 199 21.35 55.23 3.57
C TYR A 199 21.15 55.22 2.04
N LYS A 200 21.53 54.13 1.35
CA LYS A 200 21.31 54.01 -0.10
C LYS A 200 19.87 53.67 -0.46
N GLU A 201 19.20 52.83 0.33
CA GLU A 201 17.81 52.48 0.08
C GLU A 201 16.85 53.60 0.50
N ALA A 202 17.14 54.30 1.60
CA ALA A 202 16.39 55.48 2.01
C ALA A 202 16.39 56.59 0.94
N LYS A 203 17.55 56.83 0.30
CA LYS A 203 17.67 57.83 -0.80
C LYS A 203 16.96 57.40 -2.08
N ARG A 204 16.78 56.10 -2.32
CA ARG A 204 16.14 55.55 -3.53
C ARG A 204 14.63 55.36 -3.39
N THR A 205 14.14 55.18 -2.17
CA THR A 205 12.71 54.90 -1.87
C THR A 205 12.00 56.03 -1.13
N GLY A 206 12.73 57.04 -0.64
CA GLY A 206 12.18 58.19 0.07
C GLY A 206 11.68 57.89 1.50
N LYS A 207 12.00 56.71 2.04
CA LYS A 207 11.57 56.23 3.37
C LYS A 207 12.72 56.23 4.38
N SER A 208 12.41 56.29 5.67
CA SER A 208 13.43 56.35 6.72
C SER A 208 14.19 55.03 6.86
N VAL A 209 15.48 55.16 7.18
CA VAL A 209 16.44 54.05 7.39
C VAL A 209 15.92 53.01 8.39
N GLU A 210 15.22 53.47 9.43
CA GLU A 210 14.72 52.62 10.51
C GLU A 210 13.55 51.72 10.06
N GLU A 211 12.66 52.23 9.20
CA GLU A 211 11.51 51.46 8.70
C GLU A 211 11.94 50.28 7.81
N ILE A 212 13.02 50.47 7.04
CA ILE A 212 13.59 49.45 6.15
C ILE A 212 14.23 48.31 6.97
N VAL A 213 15.01 48.67 7.99
CA VAL A 213 15.65 47.69 8.88
C VAL A 213 14.62 46.91 9.69
N GLU A 214 13.53 47.55 10.13
CA GLU A 214 12.47 46.86 10.87
C GLU A 214 11.64 45.93 9.97
N LYS A 215 11.32 46.34 8.74
CA LYS A 215 10.64 45.48 7.76
C LYS A 215 11.47 44.25 7.38
N ASP A 216 12.77 44.40 7.16
CA ASP A 216 13.62 43.26 6.79
C ASP A 216 13.80 42.28 7.96
N LYS A 217 13.92 42.80 9.20
CA LYS A 217 13.91 41.97 10.41
C LYS A 217 12.59 41.21 10.59
N LYS A 218 11.44 41.86 10.40
CA LYS A 218 10.12 41.21 10.46
C LYS A 218 9.94 40.14 9.38
N ARG A 219 10.45 40.37 8.17
CA ARG A 219 10.36 39.39 7.07
C ARG A 219 11.24 38.16 7.34
N LYS A 220 12.48 38.38 7.82
CA LYS A 220 13.40 37.31 8.22
C LYS A 220 12.86 36.49 9.40
N ALA A 221 12.26 37.14 10.40
CA ALA A 221 11.62 36.47 11.52
C ALA A 221 10.44 35.58 11.08
N LYS A 222 9.55 36.09 10.22
CA LYS A 222 8.41 35.31 9.69
C LYS A 222 8.84 34.10 8.85
N GLN A 223 9.91 34.23 8.07
CA GLN A 223 10.44 33.12 7.27
C GLN A 223 11.10 32.05 8.14
N ALA A 224 11.85 32.44 9.18
CA ALA A 224 12.44 31.51 10.13
C ALA A 224 11.37 30.72 10.90
N GLU A 225 10.30 31.39 11.34
CA GLU A 225 9.18 30.73 12.05
C GLU A 225 8.42 29.75 11.15
N ALA A 226 8.18 30.10 9.88
CA ALA A 226 7.53 29.23 8.92
C ALA A 226 8.39 27.97 8.60
N GLU A 227 9.71 28.14 8.48
CA GLU A 227 10.61 27.01 8.24
C GLU A 227 10.74 26.09 9.46
N GLU A 228 10.71 26.65 10.67
CA GLU A 228 10.71 25.87 11.91
C GLU A 228 9.42 25.05 12.08
N LYS A 229 8.26 25.62 11.74
CA LYS A 229 6.97 24.89 11.73
C LYS A 229 6.98 23.73 10.72
N ARG A 230 7.50 23.95 9.51
CA ARG A 230 7.62 22.89 8.50
C ARG A 230 8.57 21.77 8.93
N ARG A 231 9.73 22.10 9.51
CA ARG A 231 10.66 21.10 10.06
C ARG A 231 10.06 20.33 11.24
N ALA A 232 9.22 20.96 12.05
CA ALA A 232 8.53 20.29 13.15
C ALA A 232 7.45 19.32 12.63
N GLU A 233 6.67 19.70 11.61
CA GLU A 233 5.70 18.80 10.97
C GLU A 233 6.38 17.62 10.27
N GLU A 234 7.47 17.86 9.52
CA GLU A 234 8.23 16.79 8.86
C GLU A 234 8.81 15.78 9.86
N LYS A 235 9.29 16.25 11.02
CA LYS A 235 9.76 15.35 12.10
C LYS A 235 8.64 14.50 12.67
N LYS A 236 7.44 15.06 12.88
CA LYS A 236 6.28 14.31 13.37
C LYS A 236 5.86 13.23 12.38
N ILE A 237 5.83 13.56 11.09
CA ILE A 237 5.50 12.60 10.02
C ILE A 237 6.57 11.49 9.96
N GLN A 238 7.85 11.82 10.07
CA GLN A 238 8.92 10.81 10.11
C GLN A 238 8.82 9.88 11.33
N GLU A 239 8.51 10.44 12.50
CA GLU A 239 8.37 9.66 13.73
C GLU A 239 7.14 8.74 13.67
N GLU A 240 6.02 9.20 13.13
CA GLU A 240 4.82 8.38 12.91
C GLU A 240 5.06 7.23 11.91
N VAL A 241 5.74 7.53 10.79
CA VAL A 241 6.09 6.53 9.78
C VAL A 241 7.06 5.49 10.37
N ALA A 242 8.07 5.93 11.12
CA ALA A 242 9.01 5.02 11.80
C ALA A 242 8.33 4.16 12.86
N GLU A 243 7.34 4.71 13.58
CA GLU A 243 6.59 3.97 14.59
C GLU A 243 5.64 2.93 13.96
N LYS A 244 4.98 3.27 12.85
CA LYS A 244 4.18 2.31 12.06
C LYS A 244 5.05 1.14 11.56
N LEU A 245 6.20 1.44 10.94
CA LEU A 245 7.17 0.41 10.51
C LEU A 245 7.65 -0.47 11.67
N ARG A 246 7.89 0.11 12.85
CA ARG A 246 8.30 -0.64 14.06
C ARG A 246 7.19 -1.55 14.60
N LYS A 247 5.93 -1.09 14.59
CA LYS A 247 4.78 -1.87 15.05
C LYS A 247 4.50 -3.06 14.14
N GLU A 248 4.65 -2.87 12.83
CA GLU A 248 4.38 -3.91 11.82
C GLU A 248 5.50 -4.96 11.74
N SER A 249 6.75 -4.56 12.00
CA SER A 249 7.92 -5.46 11.95
C SER A 249 8.13 -6.29 13.22
N ASN A 250 7.62 -5.83 14.38
CA ASN A 250 7.86 -6.49 15.67
C ASN A 250 6.62 -7.25 16.15
N LYS A 251 6.64 -8.59 16.09
CA LYS A 251 5.66 -9.42 16.80
C LYS A 251 5.87 -9.27 18.31
N ARG A 252 4.86 -8.78 19.03
CA ARG A 252 4.91 -8.70 20.51
C ARG A 252 4.92 -10.10 21.10
N VAL A 253 5.94 -10.39 21.90
CA VAL A 253 5.98 -11.58 22.76
C VAL A 253 5.41 -11.24 24.14
N SER A 254 4.65 -12.15 24.74
CA SER A 254 3.96 -11.91 26.01
C SER A 254 4.91 -11.76 27.20
N LYS A 255 6.03 -12.50 27.18
CA LYS A 255 7.10 -12.44 28.17
C LYS A 255 8.44 -12.77 27.50
N ALA A 256 9.52 -12.19 28.00
CA ALA A 256 10.87 -12.61 27.61
C ALA A 256 11.05 -14.09 28.01
N ARG A 257 11.39 -14.96 27.05
CA ARG A 257 11.66 -16.37 27.31
C ARG A 257 13.17 -16.58 27.39
N PRO A 258 13.70 -17.19 28.47
CA PRO A 258 15.11 -17.51 28.55
C PRO A 258 15.47 -18.59 27.51
N ILE A 259 16.73 -18.59 27.05
CA ILE A 259 17.24 -19.56 26.07
C ILE A 259 17.08 -21.03 26.53
N SER A 260 17.03 -21.27 27.84
CA SER A 260 16.77 -22.58 28.43
C SER A 260 15.36 -23.11 28.12
N ALA A 261 14.36 -22.22 27.96
CA ALA A 261 13.00 -22.61 27.61
C ALA A 261 12.85 -23.08 26.15
N ALA A 262 13.87 -22.84 25.31
CA ALA A 262 13.95 -23.31 23.94
C ALA A 262 14.87 -24.54 23.78
N GLY A 263 15.29 -25.16 24.89
CA GLY A 263 16.12 -26.37 24.89
C GLY A 263 17.61 -26.14 24.66
N SER A 264 18.08 -24.89 24.64
CA SER A 264 19.51 -24.60 24.51
C SER A 264 20.22 -24.77 25.86
N THR A 265 21.30 -25.57 25.87
CA THR A 265 22.17 -25.82 27.02
C THR A 265 23.39 -24.90 27.08
N TYR A 266 23.49 -23.93 26.15
CA TYR A 266 24.66 -23.04 26.05
C TYR A 266 24.74 -22.10 27.25
N LYS A 267 25.77 -22.27 28.09
CA LYS A 267 26.09 -21.41 29.23
C LYS A 267 27.20 -20.45 28.82
N VAL A 268 26.89 -19.15 28.78
CA VAL A 268 27.91 -18.10 28.64
C VAL A 268 28.49 -17.84 30.02
N GLU A 269 29.80 -18.06 30.19
CA GLU A 269 30.53 -17.62 31.38
C GLU A 269 30.63 -16.09 31.37
N VAL A 270 29.71 -15.45 32.08
CA VAL A 270 29.78 -14.01 32.32
C VAL A 270 30.90 -13.76 33.34
N LYS A 271 32.08 -13.35 32.86
CA LYS A 271 33.12 -12.79 33.74
C LYS A 271 32.56 -11.50 34.36
N LYS A 272 32.10 -11.59 35.60
CA LYS A 272 31.67 -10.43 36.40
C LYS A 272 32.91 -9.61 36.74
N THR A 273 33.15 -8.52 36.01
CA THR A 273 33.96 -7.42 36.55
C THR A 273 33.19 -6.79 37.72
N ALA A 274 33.94 -6.38 38.75
CA ALA A 274 33.51 -6.13 40.12
C ALA A 274 32.14 -5.42 40.31
N ASN A 275 31.45 -5.84 41.38
CA ASN A 275 30.14 -5.34 41.83
C ASN A 275 30.07 -3.79 41.88
N PRO A 276 29.10 -3.15 41.21
CA PRO A 276 28.71 -1.80 41.59
C PRO A 276 27.83 -1.89 42.84
N SER A 277 28.29 -1.27 43.92
CA SER A 277 27.52 -1.09 45.15
C SER A 277 26.26 -0.27 44.88
N GLY A 278 25.13 -0.70 45.44
CA GLY A 278 24.09 0.20 45.92
C GLY A 278 23.10 0.74 44.87
N GLY A 279 21.89 0.18 44.91
CA GLY A 279 20.63 0.93 44.80
C GLY A 279 20.40 1.76 43.53
N ASN A 280 19.83 1.14 42.49
CA ASN A 280 18.86 1.81 41.63
C ASN A 280 18.06 0.78 40.80
N ASN A 281 16.95 0.31 41.38
CA ASN A 281 15.86 -0.27 40.61
C ASN A 281 15.24 0.82 39.72
N LYS A 282 15.81 1.04 38.53
CA LYS A 282 15.13 1.74 37.44
C LYS A 282 14.94 0.76 36.30
N LYS A 283 13.66 0.46 36.01
CA LYS A 283 13.19 -0.23 34.80
C LYS A 283 14.06 0.18 33.61
N GLY A 284 14.82 -0.77 33.09
CA GLY A 284 15.66 -0.57 31.91
C GLY A 284 14.78 -0.20 30.71
N ASN A 285 14.75 1.08 30.38
CA ASN A 285 14.35 1.55 29.07
C ASN A 285 15.42 1.07 28.08
N THR A 286 15.07 0.13 27.19
CA THR A 286 15.87 -0.28 26.04
C THR A 286 15.86 0.79 24.95
N ASN A 287 16.34 1.99 25.29
CA ASN A 287 16.64 3.03 24.32
C ASN A 287 18.11 3.40 24.50
N PRO A 288 18.97 3.19 23.49
CA PRO A 288 20.30 3.78 23.54
C PRO A 288 20.11 5.29 23.59
N LYS A 289 20.53 5.93 24.70
CA LYS A 289 20.65 7.39 24.75
C LYS A 289 21.51 7.79 23.56
N ASN A 290 20.96 8.56 22.64
CA ASN A 290 21.69 9.23 21.57
C ASN A 290 22.92 9.93 22.18
N GLN A 291 24.09 9.31 22.08
CA GLN A 291 25.37 9.96 22.31
C GLN A 291 25.66 10.86 21.09
N THR A 292 24.84 11.89 20.90
CA THR A 292 25.23 13.05 20.12
C THR A 292 25.94 14.01 21.06
N GLY A 293 27.21 13.73 21.30
CA GLY A 293 28.11 14.56 22.09
C GLY A 293 29.52 14.38 21.57
N LYS A 294 29.93 15.28 20.68
CA LYS A 294 31.31 15.45 20.24
C LYS A 294 32.23 15.54 21.46
N GLN A 295 32.85 14.44 21.87
CA GLN A 295 34.12 14.54 22.61
C GLN A 295 35.18 14.86 21.57
N LYS A 296 35.43 16.18 21.45
CA LYS A 296 36.61 16.75 20.83
C LYS A 296 37.82 15.98 21.37
N ASN A 297 38.56 15.34 20.47
CA ASN A 297 39.88 14.83 20.77
C ASN A 297 40.80 16.06 20.99
N SER A 298 40.81 16.56 22.22
CA SER A 298 41.66 17.67 22.63
C SER A 298 42.99 17.10 23.11
N LYS A 299 44.04 17.43 22.34
CA LYS A 299 45.43 17.56 22.78
C LYS A 299 46.06 16.31 23.42
N ASN A 300 46.91 15.65 22.65
CA ASN A 300 48.28 15.47 23.13
C ASN A 300 49.26 16.04 22.10
N LYS A 301 49.57 17.33 22.27
CA LYS A 301 50.62 18.04 21.55
C LYS A 301 51.52 18.66 22.62
N LYS A 302 52.81 18.32 22.52
CA LYS A 302 54.00 18.78 23.25
C LYS A 302 54.28 18.08 24.58
N LYS A 303 55.52 17.81 24.95
CA LYS A 303 56.87 17.80 24.33
C LYS A 303 57.78 17.44 25.52
N LYS A 304 58.77 16.57 25.34
CA LYS A 304 60.18 16.86 25.61
C LYS A 304 61.00 15.71 25.06
#